data_AF-A0A392RR36-F1
#
_entry.id   AF-A0A392RR36-F1
#
_cell.length_a   1.000
_cell.length_b   1.000
_cell.length_c   1.000
_cell.angle_alpha   90.00
_cell.angle_beta   90.00
_cell.angle_gamma   90.00
#
_symmetry.space_group_name_H-M   'P 1'
#
loop_
_entity.id
_entity.type
_entity.pdbx_description
1 polymer ?
#
loop_
_entity_poly.entity_id
_entity_poly.type
_entity_poly.pdbx_seq_one_letter_code
_entity_poly.pdbx_strand_id
1 'polypeptide(L)' 'GFSRVDFVKTVLDWQGSVVEVSNSQFRNAVAQIKLLNPNVELNLSSLDEDKEVRDGQIISPPDSGN' A
#
# COMPACT_ATOMS: atom_id res chain seq x y z
N GLY A 1 -24.91 21.23 -14.68
CA GLY A 1 -23.49 21.67 -14.59
C GLY A 1 -22.84 20.93 -13.45
N PHE A 2 -21.57 20.58 -13.57
CA PHE A 2 -20.84 19.83 -12.56
C PHE A 2 -20.73 20.65 -11.26
N SER A 3 -21.25 20.13 -10.15
CA SER A 3 -21.27 20.84 -8.87
C SER A 3 -19.99 20.59 -8.07
N ARG A 4 -19.75 21.42 -7.05
CA ARG A 4 -18.67 21.19 -6.08
C ARG A 4 -18.79 19.83 -5.39
N VAL A 5 -20.01 19.36 -5.16
CA VAL A 5 -20.28 18.06 -4.52
C VAL A 5 -19.88 16.91 -5.45
N ASP A 6 -20.18 17.02 -6.75
CA ASP A 6 -19.82 16.01 -7.74
C ASP A 6 -18.30 15.88 -7.92
N PHE A 7 -17.57 17.01 -7.83
CA PHE A 7 -16.11 17.02 -7.83
C PHE A 7 -15.53 16.32 -6.60
N VAL A 8 -15.99 16.68 -5.40
CA VAL A 8 -15.52 16.08 -4.15
C VAL A 8 -15.76 14.58 -4.14
N LYS A 9 -16.93 14.13 -4.60
CA LYS A 9 -17.24 12.70 -4.73
C LYS A 9 -16.28 11.98 -5.66
N THR A 10 -15.99 12.54 -6.83
CA THR A 10 -15.07 11.95 -7.82
C THR A 10 -13.65 11.79 -7.25
N VAL A 11 -13.17 12.78 -6.50
CA VAL A 11 -11.85 12.71 -5.84
C VAL A 11 -11.83 11.61 -4.78
N LEU A 12 -12.87 11.52 -3.94
CA LEU A 12 -12.96 10.47 -2.91
C LEU A 12 -13.05 9.06 -3.52
N ASP A 13 -13.88 8.89 -4.57
CA ASP A 13 -14.02 7.62 -5.28
C ASP A 13 -12.69 7.22 -5.95
N TRP A 14 -11.96 8.18 -6.53
CA TRP A 14 -10.62 7.93 -7.10
C TRP A 14 -9.59 7.58 -6.02
N GLN A 15 -9.57 8.29 -4.90
CA GLN A 15 -8.69 7.99 -3.77
C GLN A 15 -8.96 6.59 -3.21
N GLY A 16 -10.22 6.23 -2.99
CA GLY A 16 -10.62 4.89 -2.55
C GLY A 16 -10.15 3.81 -3.54
N SER A 17 -10.37 4.03 -4.84
CA SER A 17 -9.93 3.10 -5.88
C SER A 17 -8.41 2.92 -5.91
N VAL A 18 -7.62 3.99 -5.75
CA VAL A 18 -6.16 3.91 -5.72
C VAL A 18 -5.66 3.15 -4.49
N VAL A 19 -6.24 3.41 -3.31
CA VAL A 19 -5.87 2.72 -2.07
C VAL A 19 -6.16 1.22 -2.17
N GLU A 20 -7.34 0.85 -2.69
CA GLU A 20 -7.71 -0.56 -2.88
C GLU A 20 -6.79 -1.28 -3.87
N VAL A 21 -6.42 -0.62 -4.98
CA VAL A 21 -5.49 -1.18 -5.97
C VAL A 21 -4.09 -1.38 -5.38
N SER A 22 -3.57 -0.40 -4.64
CA SER A 22 -2.25 -0.50 -3.99
C SER A 22 -2.18 -1.65 -2.98
N ASN A 23 -3.20 -1.79 -2.14
CA ASN A 23 -3.28 -2.91 -1.18
C ASN A 23 -3.33 -4.27 -1.90
N SER A 24 -4.12 -4.38 -2.97
CA SER A 24 -4.22 -5.59 -3.79
C SER A 24 -2.87 -5.97 -4.43
N GLN A 25 -2.16 -4.99 -5.02
CA GLN A 25 -0.86 -5.21 -5.63
C GLN A 25 0.19 -5.63 -4.59
N PHE A 26 0.21 -4.99 -3.42
CA PHE A 26 1.10 -5.37 -2.33
C PHE A 26 0.89 -6.83 -1.90
N ARG A 27 -0.37 -7.21 -1.63
CA ARG A 27 -0.71 -8.60 -1.26
C ARG A 27 -0.34 -9.61 -2.34
N ASN A 28 -0.52 -9.25 -3.61
CA ASN A 28 -0.12 -10.09 -4.74
C ASN A 28 1.41 -10.26 -4.82
N ALA A 29 2.19 -9.20 -4.61
CA ALA A 29 3.65 -9.28 -4.56
C ALA A 29 4.13 -10.19 -3.41
N VAL A 30 3.54 -10.05 -2.21
CA VAL A 30 3.83 -10.94 -1.07
C VAL A 30 3.53 -12.40 -1.41
N ALA A 31 2.41 -12.67 -2.10
CA ALA A 31 2.07 -14.02 -2.54
C ALA A 31 3.07 -14.59 -3.54
N GLN A 32 3.52 -13.79 -4.53
CA GLN A 32 4.54 -14.20 -5.48
C GLN A 32 5.89 -14.51 -4.80
N ILE A 33 6.32 -13.68 -3.84
CA ILE A 33 7.55 -13.91 -3.09
C ILE A 33 7.49 -15.23 -2.31
N LYS A 34 6.36 -15.53 -1.64
CA LYS A 34 6.16 -16.83 -0.98
C LYS A 34 6.25 -18.00 -1.97
N LEU A 35 5.60 -17.88 -3.12
CA LEU A 35 5.57 -18.92 -4.14
C LEU A 35 6.96 -19.22 -4.72
N LEU A 36 7.76 -18.17 -4.96
CA LEU A 36 9.11 -18.28 -5.52
C LEU A 36 10.15 -18.81 -4.52
N ASN A 37 9.85 -18.76 -3.22
CA ASN A 37 10.77 -19.17 -2.14
C ASN A 37 10.17 -20.31 -1.28
N PRO A 38 9.82 -21.47 -1.85
CA PRO A 38 9.05 -22.51 -1.16
C PRO A 38 9.80 -23.17 0.02
N ASN A 39 11.13 -23.04 0.06
CA ASN A 39 11.99 -23.64 1.07
C ASN A 39 12.58 -22.62 2.06
N VAL A 40 12.15 -21.36 2.00
CA VAL A 40 12.65 -20.30 2.87
C VAL A 40 11.51 -19.83 3.77
N GLU A 41 11.76 -19.84 5.08
CA GLU A 41 10.84 -19.23 6.03
C GLU A 41 11.01 -17.70 6.00
N LEU A 42 10.06 -17.02 5.39
CA LEU A 42 10.06 -15.56 5.28
C LEU A 42 9.39 -14.94 6.51
N ASN A 43 10.07 -14.00 7.16
CA ASN A 43 9.45 -13.18 8.21
C ASN A 43 8.67 -12.02 7.57
N LEU A 44 7.35 -12.05 7.69
CA LEU A 44 6.44 -11.08 7.09
C LEU A 44 5.72 -10.22 8.14
N SER A 45 6.05 -10.36 9.42
CA SER A 45 5.32 -9.75 10.53
C SER A 45 5.31 -8.21 10.51
N SER A 46 6.30 -7.60 9.87
CA SER A 46 6.47 -6.14 9.80
C SER A 46 6.16 -5.56 8.41
N LEU A 47 5.74 -6.40 7.45
CA LEU A 47 5.38 -5.94 6.11
C LEU A 47 4.10 -5.11 6.15
N ASP A 48 4.15 -3.96 5.49
CA ASP A 48 3.11 -2.95 5.48
C ASP A 48 3.28 -2.12 4.20
N GLU A 49 2.21 -1.94 3.41
CA GLU A 49 2.25 -1.25 2.13
C GLU A 49 2.68 0.22 2.22
N ASP A 50 2.49 0.83 3.39
CA ASP A 50 2.76 2.25 3.64
C ASP A 50 4.14 2.49 4.30
N LYS A 51 4.88 1.42 4.61
CA LYS A 51 6.20 1.49 5.24
C LYS A 51 7.34 1.38 4.23
N GLU A 52 8.50 1.90 4.63
CA GLU A 52 9.71 1.88 3.82
C GLU A 52 10.84 1.15 4.54
N VAL A 53 11.81 0.67 3.75
CA VAL A 53 13.03 0.07 4.28
C VAL A 53 14.11 1.15 4.38
N ARG A 54 14.57 1.45 5.60
CA ARG A 54 15.75 2.31 5.85
C ARG A 54 16.72 1.57 6.74
N ASP A 55 18.00 1.55 6.36
CA ASP A 55 19.07 0.86 7.09
C ASP A 55 18.74 -0.60 7.45
N GLY A 56 18.02 -1.30 6.56
CA GLY A 56 17.60 -2.69 6.75
C GLY A 56 16.43 -2.89 7.71
N GLN A 57 15.80 -1.82 8.20
CA GLN A 57 14.62 -1.87 9.06
C GLN A 57 13.39 -1.35 8.32
N ILE A 58 12.24 -1.97 8.58
CA ILE A 58 10.95 -1.48 8.10
C ILE A 58 10.46 -0.41 9.08
N ILE A 59 10.32 0.81 8.60
CA ILE A 59 9.92 1.96 9.43
C ILE A 59 8.71 2.65 8.82
N SER A 60 7.92 3.31 9.67
CA SER A 60 6.92 4.26 9.20
C SER A 60 7.63 5.48 8.60
N PRO A 61 7.22 5.94 7.41
CA PRO A 61 7.77 7.16 6.85
C PRO A 61 7.50 8.33 7.80
N PRO A 62 8.40 9.34 7.80
CA PRO A 62 8.18 10.54 8.59
C PRO A 62 6.84 11.16 8.20
N ASP A 63 6.06 11.58 9.19
CA ASP A 63 4.84 12.34 8.94
C ASP A 63 5.19 13.50 8.00
N SER A 64 4.61 13.49 6.80
CA SER A 64 4.67 14.64 5.91
C SER A 64 3.81 15.72 6.55
N GLY A 65 4.36 16.42 7.54
CA GLY A 65 3.64 17.42 8.32
C GLY A 65 2.91 18.38 7.38
N ASN A 66 1.57 18.30 7.42
CA ASN A 66 0.66 19.26 6.82
C ASN A 66 -0.17 19.86 7.95
#